data_AF-A0A398CTV1-F1
#
_entry.id   AF-A0A398CTV1-F1
#
_cell.length_a   1.000
_cell.length_b   1.000
_cell.length_c   1.000
_cell.angle_alpha   90.00
_cell.angle_beta   90.00
_cell.angle_gamma   90.00
#
_symmetry.space_group_name_H-M   'P 1'
#
loop_
_entity.id
_entity.type
_entity.pdbx_description
1 polymer ?
#
loop_
_entity_poly.entity_id
_entity_poly.type
_entity_poly.pdbx_seq_one_letter_code
_entity_poly.pdbx_strand_id
1 'polypeptide(L)'
;MYEYMVKTLYKNIEWITKLDKLYSDQLNGMNNSNYLYYPDIELDLITENIFIIFQKSNRKTKIIFGDKYGRRAYLSDVDIINMIRDAEDTVYGIFCEILTLFVMEPETNDIHFKINEESFYYKSIVKNSYEPSKLEILRLNFFDSAADIKISYLDLLTLINLVITKEYLVDSSRSDIRVLRQAKKFLILSKFYKEKLYQEELERFEFDTSQAIEYVYKNNKIAKKIDELFDKITI
;
A
#
# COMPACT_ATOMS: atom_id res chain seq x y z
N MET A 1 27.46 19.90 -0.82
CA MET A 1 26.96 19.04 0.28
C MET A 1 25.48 19.29 0.55
N TYR A 2 25.05 20.54 0.73
CA TYR A 2 23.63 20.92 0.80
C TYR A 2 22.82 20.59 -0.47
N GLU A 3 23.38 20.83 -1.67
CA GLU A 3 22.75 20.45 -2.95
C GLU A 3 22.62 18.93 -3.17
N TYR A 4 23.46 18.12 -2.49
CA TYR A 4 23.35 16.67 -2.55
C TYR A 4 22.23 16.18 -1.62
N MET A 5 22.12 16.75 -0.42
CA MET A 5 20.97 16.51 0.49
C MET A 5 19.63 17.00 -0.10
N VAL A 6 19.62 18.10 -0.83
CA VAL A 6 18.44 18.56 -1.58
C VAL A 6 18.11 17.62 -2.74
N LYS A 7 19.09 16.91 -3.32
CA LYS A 7 18.85 15.88 -4.36
C LYS A 7 18.32 14.54 -3.80
N THR A 8 18.64 14.18 -2.56
CA THR A 8 18.26 12.88 -1.99
C THR A 8 16.80 12.84 -1.48
N LEU A 9 16.20 13.99 -1.17
CA LEU A 9 14.78 14.07 -0.80
C LEU A 9 13.82 13.96 -2.00
N TYR A 10 14.31 14.12 -3.25
CA TYR A 10 13.48 14.33 -4.43
C TYR A 10 12.99 13.05 -5.14
N LYS A 11 13.51 11.86 -4.82
CA LYS A 11 13.46 10.75 -5.77
C LYS A 11 12.46 9.61 -5.47
N ASN A 12 11.79 9.59 -4.32
CA ASN A 12 10.62 8.70 -4.10
C ASN A 12 9.30 9.29 -4.64
N ILE A 13 9.30 10.58 -4.98
CA ILE A 13 8.12 11.34 -5.42
C ILE A 13 8.00 11.34 -6.95
N GLU A 14 9.10 11.03 -7.63
CA GLU A 14 9.23 11.11 -9.09
C GLU A 14 8.24 10.21 -9.81
N TRP A 15 7.94 9.03 -9.27
CA TRP A 15 7.09 8.07 -9.97
C TRP A 15 5.63 8.52 -10.04
N ILE A 16 5.06 9.10 -8.97
CA ILE A 16 3.68 9.63 -9.06
C ILE A 16 3.64 10.93 -9.85
N THR A 17 4.65 11.78 -9.70
CA THR A 17 4.76 13.01 -10.50
C THR A 17 4.82 12.67 -12.00
N LYS A 18 5.53 11.60 -12.36
CA LYS A 18 5.53 11.03 -13.71
C LYS A 18 4.14 10.57 -14.12
N LEU A 19 3.39 9.85 -13.28
CA LEU A 19 2.01 9.44 -13.58
C LEU A 19 1.07 10.63 -13.80
N ASP A 20 1.18 11.67 -12.98
CA ASP A 20 0.39 12.90 -13.11
C ASP A 20 0.68 13.61 -14.44
N LYS A 21 1.97 13.69 -14.80
CA LYS A 21 2.40 14.26 -16.08
C LYS A 21 1.89 13.44 -17.27
N LEU A 22 2.12 12.12 -17.26
CA LEU A 22 1.67 11.23 -18.33
C LEU A 22 0.15 11.29 -18.53
N TYR A 23 -0.62 11.33 -17.43
CA TYR A 23 -2.06 11.51 -17.49
C TYR A 23 -2.45 12.85 -18.11
N SER A 24 -1.80 13.94 -17.71
CA SER A 24 -2.08 15.29 -18.22
C SER A 24 -1.78 15.40 -19.72
N ASP A 25 -0.64 14.84 -20.15
CA ASP A 25 -0.20 14.83 -21.55
C ASP A 25 -1.21 14.07 -22.44
N GLN A 26 -1.75 12.94 -21.95
CA GLN A 26 -2.75 12.14 -22.67
C GLN A 26 -4.15 12.77 -22.63
N LEU A 27 -4.53 13.40 -21.51
CA LEU A 27 -5.83 14.07 -21.36
C LEU A 27 -5.98 15.23 -22.34
N ASN A 28 -4.90 15.96 -22.63
CA ASN A 28 -4.92 17.05 -23.61
C ASN A 28 -5.33 16.60 -25.03
N GLY A 29 -5.25 15.30 -25.33
CA GLY A 29 -5.73 14.71 -26.59
C GLY A 29 -7.13 14.08 -26.50
N MET A 30 -7.76 14.05 -25.33
CA MET A 30 -8.99 13.29 -25.06
C MET A 30 -10.14 14.21 -24.62
N ASN A 31 -11.22 14.26 -25.39
CA ASN A 31 -12.41 15.04 -25.03
C ASN A 31 -13.35 14.27 -24.10
N ASN A 32 -12.81 13.65 -23.04
CA ASN A 32 -13.55 12.80 -22.10
C ASN A 32 -13.15 13.07 -20.64
N SER A 33 -14.09 13.60 -19.86
CA SER A 33 -13.89 13.91 -18.43
C SER A 33 -13.72 12.67 -17.53
N ASN A 34 -14.08 11.48 -18.03
CA ASN A 34 -13.93 10.19 -17.35
C ASN A 34 -12.74 9.38 -17.88
N TYR A 35 -11.79 10.04 -18.55
CA TYR A 35 -10.60 9.37 -19.06
C TYR A 35 -9.81 8.67 -17.94
N LEU A 36 -9.43 7.42 -18.19
CA LEU A 36 -8.56 6.63 -17.33
C LEU A 36 -7.29 6.30 -18.12
N TYR A 37 -6.14 6.62 -17.51
CA TYR A 37 -4.84 6.32 -18.07
C TYR A 37 -4.24 5.10 -17.38
N TYR A 38 -3.58 4.27 -18.17
CA TYR A 38 -2.90 3.05 -17.75
C TYR A 38 -1.49 3.11 -18.37
N PRO A 39 -0.47 3.55 -17.63
CA PRO A 39 0.91 3.48 -18.09
C PRO A 39 1.41 2.05 -18.09
N ASP A 40 2.43 1.80 -18.88
CA ASP A 40 3.15 0.52 -18.88
C ASP A 40 4.06 0.48 -17.65
N ILE A 41 3.86 -0.53 -16.80
CA ILE A 41 4.59 -0.72 -15.54
C ILE A 41 5.37 -2.02 -15.61
N GLU A 42 6.68 -1.94 -15.38
CA GLU A 42 7.54 -3.11 -15.16
C GLU A 42 7.90 -3.17 -13.68
N LEU A 43 7.21 -4.05 -12.95
CA LEU A 43 7.47 -4.34 -11.55
C LEU A 43 7.43 -5.86 -11.38
N ASP A 44 8.52 -6.42 -10.85
CA ASP A 44 8.62 -7.85 -10.64
C ASP A 44 7.62 -8.32 -9.58
N LEU A 45 6.76 -9.26 -9.98
CA LEU A 45 5.89 -10.01 -9.09
C LEU A 45 6.34 -11.47 -9.05
N ILE A 46 6.06 -12.13 -7.93
CA ILE A 46 6.34 -13.53 -7.72
C ILE A 46 5.35 -14.39 -8.51
N THR A 47 4.07 -14.06 -8.44
CA THR A 47 3.06 -14.88 -9.12
C THR A 47 3.14 -14.69 -10.61
N GLU A 48 3.45 -15.77 -11.32
CA GLU A 48 3.47 -15.78 -12.78
C GLU A 48 2.12 -15.34 -13.37
N ASN A 49 2.17 -14.55 -14.45
CA ASN A 49 1.00 -14.07 -15.19
C ASN A 49 0.11 -13.07 -14.43
N ILE A 50 0.57 -12.55 -13.28
CA ILE A 50 -0.03 -11.40 -12.61
C ILE A 50 0.87 -10.18 -12.82
N PHE A 51 0.26 -9.01 -12.89
CA PHE A 51 0.95 -7.74 -12.99
C PHE A 51 0.28 -6.67 -12.14
N ILE A 52 1.04 -5.68 -11.71
CA ILE A 52 0.53 -4.46 -11.09
C ILE A 52 0.21 -3.46 -12.19
N ILE A 53 -1.01 -2.92 -12.18
CA ILE A 53 -1.44 -1.85 -13.08
C ILE A 53 -1.65 -0.59 -12.25
N PHE A 54 -1.12 0.54 -12.73
CA PHE A 54 -1.46 1.84 -12.18
C PHE A 54 -2.61 2.44 -13.00
N GLN A 55 -3.78 2.58 -12.39
CA GLN A 55 -4.92 3.26 -13.01
C GLN A 55 -4.96 4.70 -12.52
N LYS A 56 -4.67 5.64 -13.42
CA LYS A 56 -4.65 7.07 -13.14
C LYS A 56 -5.91 7.78 -13.65
N SER A 57 -6.46 8.62 -12.78
CA SER A 57 -7.53 9.57 -13.09
C SER A 57 -7.14 10.95 -12.56
N ASN A 58 -7.87 12.01 -12.97
CA ASN A 58 -7.70 13.38 -12.48
C ASN A 58 -7.48 13.44 -10.95
N ARG A 59 -8.27 12.68 -10.18
CA ARG A 59 -8.33 12.82 -8.72
C ARG A 59 -7.44 11.83 -7.95
N LYS A 60 -7.05 10.72 -8.57
CA LYS A 60 -6.39 9.63 -7.84
C LYS A 60 -5.64 8.65 -8.74
N THR A 61 -4.64 8.02 -8.16
CA THR A 61 -3.97 6.82 -8.66
C THR A 61 -4.50 5.63 -7.88
N LYS A 62 -4.95 4.59 -8.58
CA LYS A 62 -5.26 3.28 -8.01
C LYS A 62 -4.18 2.30 -8.45
N ILE A 63 -3.81 1.41 -7.54
CA ILE A 63 -2.92 0.29 -7.81
C ILE A 63 -3.81 -0.96 -7.81
N ILE A 64 -3.80 -1.72 -8.90
CA ILE A 64 -4.66 -2.89 -9.08
C ILE A 64 -3.82 -4.07 -9.54
N PHE A 65 -4.23 -5.27 -9.16
CA PHE A 65 -3.74 -6.48 -9.80
C PHE A 65 -4.45 -6.70 -11.13
N GLY A 66 -3.71 -7.16 -12.13
CA GLY A 66 -4.22 -7.68 -13.39
C GLY A 66 -3.66 -9.06 -13.67
N ASP A 67 -4.33 -9.83 -14.53
CA ASP A 67 -3.80 -11.08 -15.03
C ASP A 67 -3.80 -11.15 -16.56
N LYS A 68 -3.15 -12.18 -17.12
CA LYS A 68 -3.08 -12.40 -18.58
C LYS A 68 -4.43 -12.57 -19.28
N TYR A 69 -5.49 -12.83 -18.53
CA TYR A 69 -6.85 -12.99 -19.05
C TYR A 69 -7.64 -11.67 -19.05
N GLY A 70 -7.01 -10.57 -18.60
CA GLY A 70 -7.62 -9.24 -18.55
C GLY A 70 -8.49 -9.01 -17.32
N ARG A 71 -8.51 -9.94 -16.35
CA ARG A 71 -9.20 -9.74 -15.07
C ARG A 71 -8.43 -8.71 -14.25
N ARG A 72 -9.16 -7.91 -13.48
CA ARG A 72 -8.60 -6.82 -12.67
C ARG A 72 -9.18 -6.85 -11.27
N ALA A 73 -8.31 -6.84 -10.26
CA ALA A 73 -8.69 -6.78 -8.86
C ALA A 73 -8.12 -5.51 -8.21
N TYR A 74 -9.03 -4.63 -7.77
CA TYR A 74 -8.67 -3.54 -6.87
C TYR A 74 -8.89 -4.00 -5.44
N LEU A 75 -7.87 -3.88 -4.60
CA LEU A 75 -7.98 -4.12 -3.17
C LEU A 75 -8.02 -2.76 -2.45
N SER A 76 -9.13 -2.48 -1.79
CA SER A 76 -9.23 -1.34 -0.87
C SER A 76 -8.47 -1.62 0.42
N ASP A 77 -8.29 -0.59 1.26
CA ASP A 77 -7.67 -0.76 2.58
C ASP A 77 -8.42 -1.79 3.43
N VAL A 78 -9.75 -1.82 3.32
CA VAL A 78 -10.60 -2.83 3.96
C VAL A 78 -10.30 -4.24 3.45
N ASP A 79 -10.19 -4.40 2.14
CA ASP A 79 -9.86 -5.70 1.54
C ASP A 79 -8.48 -6.16 2.01
N ILE A 80 -7.48 -5.28 2.00
CA ILE A 80 -6.12 -5.57 2.47
C ILE A 80 -6.14 -6.04 3.94
N ILE A 81 -6.85 -5.32 4.81
CA ILE A 81 -6.95 -5.66 6.24
C ILE A 81 -7.64 -7.02 6.42
N ASN A 82 -8.72 -7.28 5.70
CA ASN A 82 -9.39 -8.57 5.73
C ASN A 82 -8.48 -9.70 5.22
N MET A 83 -7.72 -9.48 4.14
CA MET A 83 -6.78 -10.48 3.62
C MET A 83 -5.65 -10.80 4.61
N ILE A 84 -5.15 -9.81 5.35
CA ILE A 84 -4.17 -10.03 6.43
C ILE A 84 -4.84 -10.80 7.59
N ARG A 85 -6.00 -10.33 8.06
CA ARG A 85 -6.77 -10.95 9.16
C ARG A 85 -7.10 -12.41 8.89
N ASP A 86 -7.59 -12.71 7.70
CA ASP A 86 -8.08 -14.04 7.32
C ASP A 86 -6.95 -14.99 6.90
N ALA A 87 -5.71 -14.51 6.83
CA ALA A 87 -4.55 -15.35 6.57
C ALA A 87 -4.31 -16.35 7.70
N GLU A 88 -3.69 -17.49 7.35
CA GLU A 88 -3.17 -18.45 8.31
C GLU A 88 -2.24 -17.78 9.33
N ASP A 89 -2.25 -18.26 10.57
CA ASP A 89 -1.55 -17.62 11.70
C ASP A 89 -0.06 -17.36 11.43
N THR A 90 0.63 -18.27 10.71
CA THR A 90 2.02 -18.06 10.31
C THR A 90 2.17 -16.88 9.36
N VAL A 91 1.37 -16.81 8.30
CA VAL A 91 1.39 -15.71 7.31
C VAL A 91 1.01 -14.39 7.98
N TYR A 92 -0.06 -14.41 8.77
CA TYR A 92 -0.53 -13.26 9.53
C TYR A 92 0.53 -12.71 10.49
N GLY A 93 1.21 -13.61 11.22
CA GLY A 93 2.28 -13.24 12.16
C GLY A 93 3.44 -12.53 11.45
N ILE A 94 3.81 -13.01 10.26
CA ILE A 94 4.86 -12.42 9.43
C ILE A 94 4.45 -11.00 8.97
N PHE A 95 3.21 -10.80 8.50
CA PHE A 95 2.72 -9.46 8.17
C PHE A 95 2.79 -8.49 9.35
N CYS A 96 2.31 -8.94 10.51
CA CYS A 96 2.33 -8.14 11.73
C CYS A 96 3.75 -7.78 12.16
N GLU A 97 4.69 -8.72 12.06
CA GLU A 97 6.09 -8.50 12.36
C GLU A 97 6.71 -7.46 11.41
N ILE A 98 6.54 -7.61 10.09
CA ILE A 98 7.07 -6.68 9.09
C ILE A 98 6.53 -5.26 9.33
N LEU A 99 5.21 -5.12 9.50
CA LEU A 99 4.59 -3.81 9.74
C LEU A 99 5.04 -3.21 11.09
N THR A 100 5.21 -4.03 12.13
CA THR A 100 5.71 -3.57 13.44
C THR A 100 7.14 -3.05 13.31
N LEU A 101 8.03 -3.83 12.67
CA LEU A 101 9.41 -3.43 12.43
C LEU A 101 9.49 -2.12 11.63
N PHE A 102 8.67 -1.99 10.59
CA PHE A 102 8.62 -0.76 9.80
C PHE A 102 8.12 0.44 10.60
N VAL A 103 7.09 0.28 11.45
CA VAL A 103 6.58 1.38 12.27
C VAL A 103 7.62 1.83 13.32
N MET A 104 8.35 0.88 13.92
CA MET A 104 9.35 1.19 14.95
C MET A 104 10.62 1.80 14.37
N GLU A 105 11.07 1.28 13.24
CA GLU A 105 12.32 1.70 12.59
C GLU A 105 12.14 1.64 11.08
N PRO A 106 11.64 2.73 10.47
CA PRO A 106 11.38 2.80 9.04
C PRO A 106 12.66 2.58 8.23
N GLU A 107 12.59 1.62 7.31
CA GLU A 107 13.71 1.25 6.48
C GLU A 107 13.90 2.26 5.32
N THR A 108 15.11 2.33 4.78
CA THR A 108 15.46 3.25 3.67
C THR A 108 15.89 2.56 2.38
N ASN A 109 15.72 1.23 2.27
CA ASN A 109 16.14 0.50 1.07
C ASN A 109 15.25 0.82 -0.12
N ASP A 110 15.85 0.96 -1.30
CA ASP A 110 15.15 1.30 -2.52
C ASP A 110 14.80 0.03 -3.31
N ILE A 111 13.54 -0.09 -3.72
CA ILE A 111 13.07 -1.12 -4.66
C ILE A 111 12.84 -0.45 -6.01
N HIS A 112 13.47 -0.97 -7.05
CA HIS A 112 13.41 -0.41 -8.40
C HIS A 112 12.24 -0.97 -9.21
N PHE A 113 11.68 -0.13 -10.08
CA PHE A 113 10.67 -0.50 -11.07
C PHE A 113 10.69 0.48 -12.24
N LYS A 114 9.98 0.20 -13.34
CA LYS A 114 9.89 1.14 -14.47
C LYS A 114 8.46 1.60 -14.77
N ILE A 115 8.35 2.82 -15.30
CA ILE A 115 7.14 3.38 -15.90
C ILE A 115 7.50 3.88 -17.31
N ASN A 116 6.92 3.27 -18.35
CA ASN A 116 7.22 3.58 -19.76
C ASN A 116 8.74 3.67 -20.03
N GLU A 117 9.49 2.62 -19.69
CA GLU A 117 10.96 2.50 -19.80
C GLU A 117 11.82 3.38 -18.88
N GLU A 118 11.22 4.32 -18.14
CA GLU A 118 11.96 5.16 -17.19
C GLU A 118 12.02 4.48 -15.81
N SER A 119 13.20 4.41 -15.22
CA SER A 119 13.44 3.75 -13.94
C SER A 119 13.09 4.66 -12.75
N PHE A 120 12.37 4.09 -11.79
CA PHE A 120 11.98 4.72 -10.53
C PHE A 120 12.29 3.80 -9.35
N TYR A 121 12.05 4.30 -8.14
CA TYR A 121 12.12 3.50 -6.94
C TYR A 121 11.12 3.93 -5.86
N TYR A 122 10.87 3.03 -4.91
CA TYR A 122 10.12 3.28 -3.68
C TYR A 122 10.86 2.67 -2.47
N LYS A 123 10.61 3.18 -1.26
CA LYS A 123 11.21 2.62 -0.04
C LYS A 123 10.58 1.28 0.32
N SER A 124 11.39 0.28 0.62
CA SER A 124 10.93 -1.00 1.13
C SER A 124 10.35 -0.87 2.54
N ILE A 125 9.19 -1.48 2.81
CA ILE A 125 8.73 -1.72 4.19
C ILE A 125 9.36 -2.97 4.83
N VAL A 126 10.06 -3.79 4.05
CA VAL A 126 10.80 -4.97 4.51
C VAL A 126 12.25 -4.59 4.74
N LYS A 127 12.77 -4.89 5.93
CA LYS A 127 14.17 -4.66 6.27
C LYS A 127 15.12 -5.53 5.44
N ASN A 128 16.30 -5.02 5.09
CA ASN A 128 17.30 -5.83 4.37
C ASN A 128 17.78 -7.04 5.18
N SER A 129 17.79 -6.90 6.51
CA SER A 129 18.14 -7.98 7.44
C SER A 129 16.96 -8.91 7.76
N TYR A 130 15.79 -8.70 7.16
CA TYR A 130 14.62 -9.53 7.43
C TYR A 130 14.86 -10.96 6.93
N GLU A 131 14.36 -11.94 7.69
CA GLU A 131 14.69 -13.34 7.49
C GLU A 131 14.15 -13.86 6.14
N PRO A 132 15.01 -14.34 5.21
CA PRO A 132 14.56 -14.79 3.90
C PRO A 132 13.59 -15.98 3.95
N SER A 133 13.71 -16.85 4.96
CA SER A 133 12.81 -18.00 5.17
C SER A 133 11.36 -17.55 5.42
N LYS A 134 11.14 -16.41 6.08
CA LYS A 134 9.80 -15.85 6.32
C LYS A 134 9.21 -15.24 5.06
N LEU A 135 10.03 -14.59 4.25
CA LEU A 135 9.59 -14.12 2.92
C LEU A 135 9.22 -15.29 2.01
N GLU A 136 9.93 -16.41 2.12
CA GLU A 136 9.61 -17.64 1.40
C GLU A 136 8.24 -18.20 1.80
N ILE A 137 7.86 -18.11 3.07
CA ILE A 137 6.50 -18.49 3.51
C ILE A 137 5.45 -17.62 2.83
N LEU A 138 5.65 -16.30 2.74
CA LEU A 138 4.72 -15.41 2.03
C LEU A 138 4.67 -15.72 0.53
N ARG A 139 5.81 -16.14 -0.05
CA ARG A 139 5.94 -16.51 -1.48
C ARG A 139 5.11 -17.74 -1.84
N LEU A 140 5.09 -18.74 -0.94
CA LEU A 140 4.47 -20.04 -1.18
C LEU A 140 2.99 -20.09 -0.80
N ASN A 141 2.48 -19.09 -0.07
CA ASN A 141 1.08 -19.01 0.33
C ASN A 141 0.29 -18.04 -0.54
N PHE A 142 -0.97 -18.39 -0.83
CA PHE A 142 -1.81 -17.67 -1.79
C PHE A 142 -3.22 -17.47 -1.24
N PHE A 143 -3.91 -16.47 -1.78
CA PHE A 143 -5.34 -16.26 -1.62
C PHE A 143 -6.01 -15.98 -2.96
N ASP A 144 -7.32 -16.20 -3.03
CA ASP A 144 -8.13 -15.85 -4.19
C ASP A 144 -8.81 -14.49 -3.95
N SER A 145 -8.59 -13.57 -4.88
CA SER A 145 -9.33 -12.30 -4.89
C SER A 145 -10.77 -12.49 -5.36
N ALA A 146 -11.62 -11.48 -5.13
CA ALA A 146 -13.00 -11.47 -5.62
C ALA A 146 -13.14 -11.49 -7.16
N ALA A 147 -12.04 -11.30 -7.90
CA ALA A 147 -12.00 -11.43 -9.36
C ALA A 147 -11.40 -12.79 -9.81
N ASP A 148 -11.32 -13.77 -8.90
CA ASP A 148 -10.76 -15.11 -9.11
C ASP A 148 -9.29 -15.08 -9.58
N ILE A 149 -8.56 -14.03 -9.18
CA ILE A 149 -7.12 -13.94 -9.37
C ILE A 149 -6.44 -14.49 -8.12
N LYS A 150 -5.63 -15.55 -8.29
CA LYS A 150 -4.86 -16.20 -7.24
C LYS A 150 -3.55 -15.45 -7.01
N ILE A 151 -3.39 -14.80 -5.86
CA ILE A 151 -2.28 -13.87 -5.58
C ILE A 151 -1.46 -14.40 -4.41
N SER A 152 -0.13 -14.36 -4.51
CA SER A 152 0.75 -14.72 -3.37
C SER A 152 0.68 -13.65 -2.28
N TYR A 153 0.90 -14.04 -1.02
CA TYR A 153 0.99 -13.05 0.05
C TYR A 153 2.22 -12.15 -0.08
N LEU A 154 3.28 -12.61 -0.74
CA LEU A 154 4.44 -11.75 -1.06
C LEU A 154 4.07 -10.66 -2.09
N ASP A 155 3.21 -10.96 -3.07
CA ASP A 155 2.71 -9.95 -4.00
C ASP A 155 1.74 -8.96 -3.32
N LEU A 156 0.93 -9.44 -2.37
CA LEU A 156 0.14 -8.56 -1.51
C LEU A 156 1.04 -7.61 -0.70
N LEU A 157 2.16 -8.10 -0.17
CA LEU A 157 3.13 -7.28 0.54
C LEU A 157 3.71 -6.19 -0.39
N THR A 158 4.01 -6.51 -1.65
CA THR A 158 4.42 -5.53 -2.67
C THR A 158 3.35 -4.46 -2.88
N LEU A 159 2.06 -4.85 -2.98
CA LEU A 159 0.96 -3.89 -3.08
C LEU A 159 0.87 -2.98 -1.85
N ILE A 160 0.92 -3.55 -0.64
CA ILE A 160 0.88 -2.81 0.63
C ILE A 160 2.03 -1.80 0.67
N ASN A 161 3.23 -2.22 0.27
CA ASN A 161 4.40 -1.37 0.22
C ASN A 161 4.20 -0.17 -0.71
N LEU A 162 3.68 -0.38 -1.92
CA LEU A 162 3.32 0.72 -2.83
C LEU A 162 2.21 1.63 -2.26
N VAL A 163 1.23 1.05 -1.55
CA VAL A 163 0.14 1.79 -0.91
C VAL A 163 0.63 2.64 0.25
N ILE A 164 1.59 2.18 1.04
CA ILE A 164 2.22 2.95 2.12
C ILE A 164 3.12 4.04 1.53
N THR A 165 3.97 3.67 0.57
CA THR A 165 4.99 4.59 0.03
C THR A 165 4.41 5.70 -0.85
N LYS A 166 3.24 5.51 -1.47
CA LYS A 166 2.55 6.63 -2.15
C LYS A 166 2.25 7.80 -1.21
N GLU A 167 2.16 7.58 0.10
CA GLU A 167 1.89 8.66 1.06
C GLU A 167 3.07 9.63 1.21
N TYR A 168 4.31 9.21 0.90
CA TYR A 168 5.49 10.08 0.90
C TYR A 168 5.32 11.33 0.03
N LEU A 169 4.50 11.26 -1.04
CA LEU A 169 4.18 12.40 -1.89
C LEU A 169 3.55 13.56 -1.12
N VAL A 170 2.63 13.24 -0.21
CA VAL A 170 1.86 14.22 0.54
C VAL A 170 2.57 14.58 1.85
N ASP A 171 3.62 13.84 2.18
CA ASP A 171 4.32 13.85 3.47
C ASP A 171 5.74 14.45 3.42
N SER A 172 6.19 14.88 2.23
CA SER A 172 7.52 15.47 1.97
C SER A 172 7.88 16.70 2.81
N SER A 173 6.95 17.21 3.64
CA SER A 173 7.13 18.32 4.58
C SER A 173 6.74 18.00 6.04
N ARG A 174 6.38 16.75 6.35
CA ARG A 174 5.66 16.37 7.59
C ARG A 174 6.24 15.16 8.33
N SER A 175 7.52 14.84 8.13
CA SER A 175 8.25 13.84 8.94
C SER A 175 7.64 12.43 8.90
N ASP A 176 7.20 11.96 7.74
CA ASP A 176 6.73 10.59 7.49
C ASP A 176 5.49 10.15 8.30
N ILE A 177 4.73 11.10 8.87
CA ILE A 177 3.54 10.85 9.70
C ILE A 177 2.49 10.02 8.94
N ARG A 178 2.19 10.36 7.68
CA ARG A 178 1.15 9.66 6.90
C ARG A 178 1.60 8.28 6.46
N VAL A 179 2.88 8.12 6.14
CA VAL A 179 3.47 6.82 5.81
C VAL A 179 3.30 5.88 6.99
N LEU A 180 3.71 6.33 8.18
CA LEU A 180 3.56 5.58 9.42
C LEU A 180 2.09 5.33 9.73
N ARG A 181 1.21 6.32 9.59
CA ARG A 181 -0.24 6.17 9.79
C ARG A 181 -0.83 5.04 8.97
N GLN A 182 -0.47 4.95 7.69
CA GLN A 182 -0.98 3.91 6.80
C GLN A 182 -0.49 2.52 7.24
N ALA A 183 0.78 2.39 7.61
CA ALA A 183 1.33 1.15 8.15
C ALA A 183 0.67 0.75 9.49
N LYS A 184 0.53 1.72 10.40
CA LYS A 184 -0.14 1.57 11.70
C LYS A 184 -1.59 1.14 11.52
N LYS A 185 -2.33 1.72 10.57
CA LYS A 185 -3.70 1.34 10.24
C LYS A 185 -3.79 -0.14 9.88
N PHE A 186 -2.96 -0.60 8.95
CA PHE A 186 -2.96 -2.01 8.55
C PHE A 186 -2.60 -2.94 9.72
N LEU A 187 -1.61 -2.58 10.52
CA LEU A 187 -1.21 -3.38 11.69
C LEU A 187 -2.28 -3.42 12.77
N ILE A 188 -2.72 -2.25 13.25
CA ILE A 188 -3.65 -2.11 14.38
C ILE A 188 -5.00 -2.72 14.03
N LEU A 189 -5.55 -2.43 12.85
CA LEU A 189 -6.85 -2.98 12.47
C LEU A 189 -6.79 -4.49 12.24
N SER A 190 -5.72 -5.01 11.62
CA SER A 190 -5.59 -6.47 11.46
C SER A 190 -5.51 -7.17 12.82
N LYS A 191 -4.72 -6.64 13.76
CA LYS A 191 -4.62 -7.14 15.14
C LYS A 191 -5.93 -7.00 15.92
N PHE A 192 -6.63 -5.89 15.79
CA PHE A 192 -7.94 -5.71 16.43
C PHE A 192 -8.96 -6.70 15.91
N TYR A 193 -9.10 -6.83 14.59
CA TYR A 193 -10.12 -7.70 14.02
C TYR A 193 -9.80 -9.19 14.16
N LYS A 194 -8.53 -9.59 14.28
CA LYS A 194 -8.13 -10.99 14.52
C LYS A 194 -8.06 -11.36 16.01
N GLU A 195 -7.46 -10.52 16.83
CA GLU A 195 -7.07 -10.85 18.22
C GLU A 195 -7.71 -9.95 19.28
N LYS A 196 -8.48 -8.93 18.90
CA LYS A 196 -9.04 -7.90 19.80
C LYS A 196 -8.00 -7.01 20.49
N LEU A 197 -6.75 -7.00 20.02
CA LEU A 197 -5.74 -6.05 20.48
C LEU A 197 -6.10 -4.61 20.08
N TYR A 198 -5.63 -3.63 20.86
CA TYR A 198 -5.88 -2.19 20.71
C TYR A 198 -7.35 -1.75 20.86
N GLN A 199 -8.24 -2.62 21.36
CA GLN A 199 -9.65 -2.27 21.51
C GLN A 199 -9.86 -1.03 22.39
N GLU A 200 -9.18 -0.95 23.55
CA GLU A 200 -9.29 0.19 24.47
C GLU A 200 -8.79 1.49 23.83
N GLU A 201 -7.65 1.44 23.12
CA GLU A 201 -7.11 2.59 22.41
C GLU A 201 -8.01 3.05 21.27
N LEU A 202 -8.58 2.11 20.51
CA LEU A 202 -9.53 2.40 19.43
C LEU A 202 -10.79 3.07 19.98
N GLU A 203 -11.39 2.53 21.03
CA GLU A 203 -12.57 3.12 21.70
C GLU A 203 -12.27 4.49 22.28
N ARG A 204 -11.10 4.67 22.90
CA ARG A 204 -10.62 5.96 23.42
C ARG A 204 -10.55 7.04 22.35
N PHE A 205 -10.25 6.68 21.10
CA PHE A 205 -10.20 7.61 19.97
C PHE A 205 -11.46 7.59 19.10
N GLU A 206 -12.59 7.16 19.65
CA GLU A 206 -13.92 7.15 19.01
C GLU A 206 -14.01 6.26 17.76
N PHE A 207 -13.17 5.23 17.65
CA PHE A 207 -13.36 4.18 16.64
C PHE A 207 -14.48 3.23 17.09
N ASP A 208 -15.41 2.92 16.17
CA ASP A 208 -16.52 2.01 16.46
C ASP A 208 -16.07 0.55 16.38
N THR A 209 -15.68 -0.01 17.52
CA THR A 209 -15.23 -1.40 17.70
C THR A 209 -16.36 -2.43 17.61
N SER A 210 -17.62 -1.99 17.63
CA SER A 210 -18.79 -2.88 17.55
C SER A 210 -19.11 -3.33 16.12
N GLN A 211 -18.58 -2.63 15.12
CA GLN A 211 -18.89 -2.82 13.72
C GLN A 211 -17.76 -3.52 12.97
N ALA A 212 -18.13 -4.27 11.91
CA ALA A 212 -17.17 -4.72 10.92
C ALA A 212 -16.56 -3.51 10.18
N ILE A 213 -15.33 -3.66 9.70
CA ILE A 213 -14.53 -2.56 9.14
C ILE A 213 -15.22 -1.86 7.95
N GLU A 214 -15.96 -2.63 7.15
CA GLU A 214 -16.75 -2.17 6.01
C GLU A 214 -17.78 -1.10 6.44
N TYR A 215 -18.35 -1.27 7.64
CA TYR A 215 -19.34 -0.37 8.19
C TYR A 215 -18.73 0.85 8.88
N VAL A 216 -17.47 0.74 9.31
CA VAL A 216 -16.71 1.86 9.89
C VAL A 216 -16.26 2.81 8.78
N TYR A 217 -15.84 2.28 7.63
CA TYR A 217 -15.34 3.04 6.47
C TYR A 217 -16.43 3.41 5.43
N LYS A 218 -17.68 3.62 5.86
CA LYS A 218 -18.86 3.87 4.98
C LYS A 218 -18.74 5.04 3.99
N ASN A 219 -17.94 6.09 4.28
CA ASN A 219 -17.70 7.19 3.34
C ASN A 219 -16.33 7.86 3.52
N ASN A 220 -15.86 8.57 2.49
CA ASN A 220 -14.52 9.18 2.44
C ASN A 220 -14.27 10.25 3.52
N LYS A 221 -15.29 11.03 3.94
CA LYS A 221 -15.10 12.07 4.96
C LYS A 221 -14.85 11.44 6.33
N ILE A 222 -15.61 10.40 6.64
CA ILE A 222 -15.46 9.62 7.87
C ILE A 222 -14.12 8.87 7.85
N ALA A 223 -13.80 8.20 6.74
CA ALA A 223 -12.53 7.48 6.57
C ALA A 223 -11.30 8.36 6.87
N LYS A 224 -11.29 9.62 6.40
CA LYS A 224 -10.18 10.53 6.67
C LYS A 224 -10.05 10.91 8.16
N LYS A 225 -11.16 11.18 8.84
CA LYS A 225 -11.16 11.47 10.30
C LYS A 225 -10.68 10.25 11.08
N ILE A 226 -11.13 9.07 10.67
CA ILE A 226 -10.72 7.80 11.27
C ILE A 226 -9.23 7.58 11.07
N ASP A 227 -8.70 7.73 9.86
CA ASP A 227 -7.29 7.48 9.60
C ASP A 227 -6.36 8.34 10.49
N GLU A 228 -6.73 9.58 10.80
CA GLU A 228 -5.96 10.46 11.70
C GLU A 228 -5.86 9.96 13.16
N LEU A 229 -6.67 8.99 13.58
CA LEU A 229 -6.56 8.41 14.92
C LEU A 229 -5.29 7.56 15.07
N PHE A 230 -4.83 6.89 14.00
CA PHE A 230 -3.69 5.99 14.08
C PHE A 230 -2.37 6.72 14.36
N ASP A 231 -2.32 8.04 14.14
CA ASP A 231 -1.20 8.87 14.59
C ASP A 231 -1.05 8.86 16.11
N LYS A 232 -2.16 8.70 16.83
CA LYS A 232 -2.26 8.85 18.29
C LYS A 232 -2.03 7.54 19.05
N ILE A 233 -2.07 6.40 18.35
CA ILE A 233 -1.86 5.08 18.95
C ILE A 233 -0.36 4.74 18.93
N THR A 234 0.18 4.43 20.10
CA THR A 234 1.57 3.97 20.27
C THR A 234 1.62 2.45 20.07
N ILE A 235 2.69 1.98 19.44
CA ILE A 235 2.98 0.55 19.18
C ILE A 235 4.25 0.17 19.92
#